data_AF-A0A8B7E107-F1
#
_entry.id   AF-A0A8B7E107-F1
#
_cell.length_a   1.000
_cell.length_b   1.000
_cell.length_c   1.000
_cell.angle_alpha   90.00
_cell.angle_beta   90.00
_cell.angle_gamma   90.00
#
_symmetry.space_group_name_H-M   'P 1'
#
loop_
_entity.id
_entity.type
_entity.pdbx_description
1 polymer ?
#
loop_
_entity_poly.entity_id
_entity_poly.type
_entity_poly.pdbx_seq_one_letter_code
_entity_poly.pdbx_strand_id
1 'polypeptide(L)'
;MLAYFDAVMAACATFLAIPLKNIEHKDHNSFSDHIHLISDNLIEYFVGFHIVLSIWENMNTRAIVIKRADDYVLAFVIFEILVTSFLPFSLALQGHYPHEKVSFLSTCVVLGILQVIDVAIVLYAIHSPNLLHVDLRNWTKLELRELTFIMLFRPLVSLLLLIIAGASVLIHYGVSWAFIALLIIVPLIRKFYWFVRRRINHFEETEKNLFLEHFSKGNVPKERVEIMSDAAVAIVACILILEITDEGFPTREDVNKLGLSNKLNYMTSEFLTYIASFCLVSALWYVNHAVFNLIKTVNVFMLIFQKIFLSFCCLCPLAGNIVLRFAIKRNHESNIAIRYSAMIIFLSSIANFFIFLYGLLTGEKYFHKWASIKNFKINKRQQLYSLAKAFNLPFWSLFCALGSLGSPTSSVYILYATFAAAPCFFFAAKIILMNHMRKLPTYFLSKDNKTENTSKEKDLQANSFSSSCNLGSYVT
;
A
#
# COMPACT_ATOMS: atom_id res chain seq x y z
N MET A 1 -18.04 -2.78 7.59
CA MET A 1 -17.98 -3.77 6.50
C MET A 1 -16.83 -3.50 5.53
N LEU A 2 -16.82 -2.41 4.75
CA LEU A 2 -15.77 -2.17 3.74
C LEU A 2 -14.34 -2.12 4.32
N ALA A 3 -14.13 -1.46 5.46
CA ALA A 3 -12.82 -1.44 6.14
C ALA A 3 -12.35 -2.83 6.60
N TYR A 4 -13.29 -3.69 7.03
CA TYR A 4 -12.99 -5.08 7.38
C TYR A 4 -12.58 -5.87 6.13
N PHE A 5 -13.30 -5.71 5.03
CA PHE A 5 -12.93 -6.29 3.74
C PHE A 5 -11.53 -5.84 3.31
N ASP A 6 -11.20 -4.55 3.42
CA ASP A 6 -9.88 -4.02 3.08
C ASP A 6 -8.76 -4.69 3.89
N ALA A 7 -8.95 -4.82 5.20
CA ALA A 7 -7.98 -5.45 6.09
C ALA A 7 -7.77 -6.95 5.76
N VAL A 8 -8.83 -7.69 5.46
CA VAL A 8 -8.69 -9.11 5.11
C VAL A 8 -8.04 -9.29 3.74
N MET A 9 -8.38 -8.46 2.75
CA MET A 9 -7.71 -8.49 1.44
C MET A 9 -6.22 -8.16 1.56
N ALA A 10 -5.86 -7.21 2.43
CA ALA A 10 -4.46 -6.90 2.75
C ALA A 10 -3.75 -8.14 3.31
N ALA A 11 -4.37 -8.83 4.27
CA ALA A 11 -3.83 -10.06 4.85
C ALA A 11 -3.64 -11.17 3.81
N CYS A 12 -4.65 -11.42 2.98
CA CYS A 12 -4.57 -12.44 1.93
C CYS A 12 -3.44 -12.13 0.94
N ALA A 13 -3.29 -10.86 0.54
CA ALA A 13 -2.24 -10.44 -0.37
C ALA A 13 -0.85 -10.58 0.27
N THR A 14 -0.67 -10.14 1.52
CA THR A 14 0.61 -10.18 2.21
C THR A 14 1.05 -11.61 2.58
N PHE A 15 0.12 -12.51 2.92
CA PHE A 15 0.46 -13.90 3.24
C PHE A 15 1.03 -14.69 2.07
N LEU A 16 0.78 -14.27 0.82
CA LEU A 16 1.43 -14.85 -0.36
C LEU A 16 2.96 -14.68 -0.33
N ALA A 17 3.50 -13.73 0.44
CA ALA A 17 4.94 -13.54 0.58
C ALA A 17 5.59 -14.52 1.59
N ILE A 18 4.80 -15.23 2.40
CA ILE A 18 5.33 -16.12 3.45
C ILE A 18 6.18 -17.26 2.86
N PRO A 19 5.74 -18.01 1.81
CA PRO A 19 6.56 -19.08 1.25
C PRO A 19 7.91 -18.59 0.70
N LEU A 20 8.02 -17.31 0.36
CA LEU A 20 9.24 -16.72 -0.20
C LEU A 20 10.28 -16.38 0.86
N LYS A 21 9.89 -16.08 2.10
CA LYS A 21 10.84 -15.59 3.11
C LYS A 21 11.79 -16.69 3.60
N ASN A 22 11.37 -17.96 3.52
CA ASN A 22 12.08 -19.09 4.12
C ASN A 22 13.24 -19.52 3.23
N ILE A 23 14.44 -19.14 3.63
CA ILE A 23 15.68 -19.59 2.99
C ILE A 23 16.15 -20.84 3.74
N GLU A 24 15.88 -22.03 3.21
CA GLU A 24 16.31 -23.30 3.83
C GLU A 24 17.81 -23.30 4.15
N HIS A 25 18.18 -23.81 5.33
CA HIS A 25 19.55 -23.95 5.84
C HIS A 25 20.39 -25.01 5.11
N LYS A 26 20.13 -25.31 3.83
CA LYS A 26 21.04 -26.18 3.07
C LYS A 26 22.31 -25.37 2.77
N ASP A 27 23.29 -25.53 3.66
CA ASP A 27 24.53 -24.76 3.82
C ASP A 27 25.50 -24.71 2.61
N HIS A 28 25.08 -25.18 1.43
CA HIS A 28 25.94 -25.29 0.25
C HIS A 28 25.40 -24.69 -1.05
N ASN A 29 24.24 -24.04 -1.05
CA ASN A 29 23.70 -23.45 -2.28
C ASN A 29 24.18 -22.00 -2.47
N SER A 30 24.64 -21.66 -3.68
CA SER A 30 24.99 -20.28 -4.03
C SER A 30 23.76 -19.36 -3.95
N PHE A 31 23.95 -18.04 -3.90
CA PHE A 31 22.80 -17.13 -3.92
C PHE A 31 22.03 -17.27 -5.24
N SER A 32 22.75 -17.50 -6.35
CA SER A 32 22.13 -17.75 -7.65
C SER A 32 21.22 -18.99 -7.62
N ASP A 33 21.67 -20.09 -7.03
CA ASP A 33 20.86 -21.31 -6.92
C ASP A 33 19.60 -21.07 -6.08
N HIS A 34 19.72 -20.29 -5.00
CA HIS A 34 18.58 -19.92 -4.18
C HIS A 34 17.54 -19.10 -4.96
N ILE A 35 17.97 -18.11 -5.75
CA ILE A 35 17.05 -17.31 -6.59
C ILE A 35 16.37 -18.18 -7.65
N HIS A 36 17.09 -19.13 -8.26
CA HIS A 36 16.49 -20.08 -9.20
C HIS A 36 15.46 -20.99 -8.53
N LEU A 37 15.67 -21.39 -7.28
CA LEU A 37 14.72 -22.22 -6.54
C LEU A 37 13.42 -21.48 -6.19
N ILE A 38 13.50 -20.16 -5.91
CA ILE A 38 12.33 -19.36 -5.54
C ILE A 38 11.66 -18.65 -6.73
N SER A 39 12.17 -18.79 -7.96
CA SER A 39 11.69 -18.01 -9.10
C SER A 39 10.23 -18.28 -9.43
N ASP A 40 9.80 -19.53 -9.34
CA ASP A 40 8.41 -19.92 -9.62
C ASP A 40 7.49 -19.33 -8.54
N ASN A 41 7.83 -19.52 -7.27
CA ASN A 41 7.11 -18.93 -6.14
C ASN A 41 7.04 -17.38 -6.23
N LEU A 42 8.07 -16.72 -6.78
CA LEU A 42 8.08 -15.26 -6.97
C LEU A 42 7.06 -14.83 -8.03
N ILE A 43 6.97 -15.56 -9.14
CA ILE A 43 5.98 -15.30 -10.20
C ILE A 43 4.57 -15.45 -9.62
N GLU A 44 4.34 -16.51 -8.86
CA GLU A 44 3.05 -16.77 -8.22
C GLU A 44 2.66 -15.73 -7.20
N TYR A 45 3.63 -15.29 -6.40
CA TYR A 45 3.45 -14.18 -5.49
C TYR A 45 2.95 -12.94 -6.24
N PHE A 46 3.65 -12.49 -7.30
CA PHE A 46 3.22 -11.29 -8.03
C PHE A 46 1.86 -11.45 -8.71
N VAL A 47 1.61 -12.60 -9.36
CA VAL A 47 0.33 -12.85 -10.03
C VAL A 47 -0.80 -12.91 -9.00
N GLY A 48 -0.63 -13.70 -7.95
CA GLY A 48 -1.58 -13.83 -6.85
C GLY A 48 -1.87 -12.51 -6.15
N PHE A 49 -0.84 -11.76 -5.80
CA PHE A 49 -0.94 -10.47 -5.14
C PHE A 49 -1.77 -9.49 -5.98
N HIS A 50 -1.51 -9.42 -7.29
CA HIS A 50 -2.28 -8.58 -8.19
C HIS A 50 -3.71 -9.07 -8.44
N ILE A 51 -3.97 -10.39 -8.37
CA ILE A 51 -5.33 -10.93 -8.40
C ILE A 51 -6.12 -10.49 -7.16
N VAL A 52 -5.56 -10.64 -5.95
CA VAL A 52 -6.21 -10.20 -4.70
C VAL A 52 -6.49 -8.69 -4.75
N LEU A 53 -5.53 -7.88 -5.18
CA LEU A 53 -5.76 -6.43 -5.34
C LEU A 53 -6.76 -6.09 -6.45
N SER A 54 -6.95 -6.97 -7.43
CA SER A 54 -7.99 -6.80 -8.45
C SER A 54 -9.38 -7.14 -7.90
N ILE A 55 -9.51 -8.14 -7.02
CA ILE A 55 -10.74 -8.46 -6.27
C ILE A 55 -11.11 -7.26 -5.40
N TRP A 56 -10.15 -6.73 -4.63
CA TRP A 56 -10.35 -5.52 -3.84
C TRP A 56 -10.75 -4.29 -4.66
N GLU A 57 -10.14 -4.09 -5.82
CA GLU A 57 -10.56 -3.02 -6.73
C GLU A 57 -12.00 -3.22 -7.24
N ASN A 58 -12.47 -4.48 -7.39
CA ASN A 58 -13.86 -4.75 -7.74
C ASN A 58 -14.82 -4.28 -6.67
N MET A 59 -14.52 -4.62 -5.41
CA MET A 59 -15.31 -4.18 -4.27
C MET A 59 -15.42 -2.65 -4.21
N ASN A 60 -14.32 -1.93 -4.46
CA ASN A 60 -14.35 -0.47 -4.55
C ASN A 60 -15.23 0.05 -5.68
N THR A 61 -15.19 -0.60 -6.85
CA THR A 61 -16.05 -0.26 -7.99
C THR A 61 -17.54 -0.49 -7.63
N ARG A 62 -17.86 -1.62 -7.01
CA ARG A 62 -19.23 -1.95 -6.56
C ARG A 62 -19.72 -0.96 -5.51
N ALA A 63 -18.87 -0.53 -4.59
CA ALA A 63 -19.20 0.43 -3.54
C ALA A 63 -19.51 1.86 -4.06
N ILE A 64 -19.25 2.16 -5.34
CA ILE A 64 -19.75 3.38 -6.00
C ILE A 64 -21.27 3.27 -6.22
N VAL A 65 -21.74 2.08 -6.60
CA VAL A 65 -23.13 1.79 -6.98
C VAL A 65 -23.97 1.37 -5.77
N ILE A 66 -23.45 0.44 -4.96
CA ILE A 66 -24.11 -0.14 -3.80
C ILE A 66 -23.70 0.68 -2.58
N LYS A 67 -24.61 1.50 -2.05
CA LYS A 67 -24.32 2.42 -0.92
C LYS A 67 -24.91 1.95 0.41
N ARG A 68 -25.95 1.12 0.37
CA ARG A 68 -26.51 0.50 1.58
C ARG A 68 -26.33 -1.00 1.48
N ALA A 69 -25.98 -1.62 2.61
CA ALA A 69 -25.87 -3.06 2.73
C ALA A 69 -27.00 -3.57 3.63
N ASP A 70 -27.71 -4.59 3.16
CA ASP A 70 -28.58 -5.42 3.98
C ASP A 70 -27.84 -6.70 4.38
N ASP A 71 -28.52 -7.57 5.14
CA ASP A 71 -27.94 -8.80 5.66
C ASP A 71 -27.54 -9.78 4.53
N TYR A 72 -28.26 -9.78 3.40
CA TYR A 72 -27.95 -10.63 2.25
C TYR A 72 -26.68 -10.18 1.53
N VAL A 73 -26.55 -8.88 1.20
CA VAL A 73 -25.30 -8.34 0.63
C VAL A 73 -24.15 -8.59 1.59
N LEU A 74 -24.36 -8.36 2.89
CA LEU A 74 -23.34 -8.62 3.89
C LEU A 74 -22.90 -10.10 3.89
N ALA A 75 -23.83 -11.05 3.85
CA ALA A 75 -23.55 -12.47 3.80
C ALA A 75 -22.74 -12.84 2.54
N PHE A 76 -23.13 -12.33 1.37
CA PHE A 76 -22.37 -12.57 0.13
C PHE A 76 -20.96 -11.97 0.19
N VAL A 77 -20.80 -10.79 0.78
CA VAL A 77 -19.47 -10.17 0.99
C VAL A 77 -18.63 -11.01 1.96
N ILE A 78 -19.20 -11.54 3.03
CA ILE A 78 -18.50 -12.45 3.96
C ILE A 78 -18.08 -13.73 3.23
N PHE A 79 -18.95 -14.28 2.38
CA PHE A 79 -18.61 -15.46 1.57
C PHE A 79 -17.52 -15.15 0.53
N GLU A 80 -17.53 -13.97 -0.09
CA GLU A 80 -16.45 -13.49 -0.97
C GLU A 80 -15.12 -13.39 -0.19
N ILE A 81 -15.13 -12.87 1.03
CA ILE A 81 -13.97 -12.81 1.91
C ILE A 81 -13.47 -14.23 2.24
N LEU A 82 -14.36 -15.13 2.62
CA LEU A 82 -14.03 -16.52 2.95
C LEU A 82 -13.33 -17.21 1.77
N VAL A 83 -13.92 -17.15 0.58
CA VAL A 83 -13.33 -17.78 -0.61
C VAL A 83 -12.00 -17.12 -0.99
N THR A 84 -11.88 -15.80 -0.86
CA THR A 84 -10.61 -15.10 -1.13
C THR A 84 -9.52 -15.49 -0.11
N SER A 85 -9.88 -15.76 1.15
CA SER A 85 -8.93 -16.19 2.18
C SER A 85 -8.31 -17.57 1.91
N PHE A 86 -8.95 -18.39 1.07
CA PHE A 86 -8.41 -19.67 0.61
C PHE A 86 -7.48 -19.54 -0.61
N LEU A 87 -7.45 -18.37 -1.26
CA LEU A 87 -6.63 -18.14 -2.45
C LEU A 87 -5.12 -18.28 -2.20
N PRO A 88 -4.54 -17.78 -1.07
CA PRO A 88 -3.12 -17.97 -0.79
C PRO A 88 -2.72 -19.44 -0.70
N PHE A 89 -3.58 -20.28 -0.10
CA PHE A 89 -3.35 -21.72 -0.06
C PHE A 89 -3.38 -22.33 -1.47
N SER A 90 -4.39 -22.02 -2.28
CA SER A 90 -4.51 -22.59 -3.62
C SER A 90 -3.35 -22.18 -4.54
N LEU A 91 -2.86 -20.94 -4.42
CA LEU A 91 -1.70 -20.48 -5.17
C LEU A 91 -0.40 -21.12 -4.66
N ALA A 92 -0.20 -21.22 -3.34
CA ALA A 92 0.98 -21.90 -2.79
C ALA A 92 1.02 -23.40 -3.17
N LEU A 93 -0.14 -24.06 -3.24
CA LEU A 93 -0.25 -25.42 -3.76
C LEU A 93 0.20 -25.50 -5.22
N GLN A 94 -0.01 -24.44 -6.00
CA GLN A 94 0.40 -24.34 -7.40
C GLN A 94 1.91 -24.22 -7.55
N GLY A 95 2.58 -23.47 -6.67
CA GLY A 95 4.03 -23.31 -6.70
C GLY A 95 4.80 -24.53 -6.26
N HIS A 96 4.28 -25.23 -5.26
CA HIS A 96 4.90 -26.46 -4.81
C HIS A 96 4.67 -27.63 -5.77
N TYR A 97 3.54 -27.67 -6.47
CA TYR A 97 3.18 -28.77 -7.38
C TYR A 97 2.76 -28.26 -8.76
N PRO A 98 3.67 -27.62 -9.53
CA PRO A 98 3.36 -26.98 -10.80
C PRO A 98 3.03 -27.98 -11.93
N HIS A 99 3.31 -29.27 -11.73
CA HIS A 99 3.01 -30.33 -12.68
C HIS A 99 1.70 -31.07 -12.37
N GLU A 100 1.13 -30.86 -11.18
CA GLU A 100 -0.10 -31.54 -10.75
C GLU A 100 -1.34 -30.77 -11.19
N LYS A 101 -2.17 -31.43 -12.02
CA LYS A 101 -3.39 -30.83 -12.60
C LYS A 101 -4.37 -30.36 -11.54
N VAL A 102 -4.45 -31.09 -10.43
CA VAL A 102 -5.35 -30.79 -9.30
C VAL A 102 -5.06 -29.40 -8.73
N SER A 103 -3.79 -29.00 -8.72
CA SER A 103 -3.38 -27.72 -8.17
C SER A 103 -3.94 -26.53 -8.97
N PHE A 104 -3.81 -26.58 -10.30
CA PHE A 104 -4.37 -25.57 -11.19
C PHE A 104 -5.89 -25.53 -11.16
N LEU A 105 -6.53 -26.71 -11.15
CA LEU A 105 -7.99 -26.82 -11.10
C LEU A 105 -8.54 -26.24 -9.80
N SER A 106 -7.87 -26.46 -8.67
CA SER A 106 -8.22 -25.83 -7.39
C SER A 106 -8.26 -24.30 -7.52
N THR A 107 -7.22 -23.69 -8.06
CA THR A 107 -7.16 -22.22 -8.23
C THR A 107 -8.25 -21.71 -9.15
N CYS A 108 -8.51 -22.42 -10.26
CA CYS A 108 -9.59 -22.06 -11.19
C CYS A 108 -10.97 -22.13 -10.54
N VAL A 109 -11.23 -23.17 -9.73
CA VAL A 109 -12.51 -23.33 -9.02
C VAL A 109 -12.70 -22.21 -8.00
N VAL A 110 -11.68 -21.90 -7.19
CA VAL A 110 -11.74 -20.82 -6.18
C VAL A 110 -12.03 -19.48 -6.84
N LEU A 111 -11.29 -19.13 -7.89
CA LEU A 111 -11.50 -17.89 -8.64
C LEU A 111 -12.85 -17.87 -9.37
N GLY A 112 -13.33 -19.02 -9.85
CA GLY A 112 -14.63 -19.17 -10.51
C GLY A 112 -15.79 -18.92 -9.54
N ILE A 113 -15.72 -19.48 -8.34
CA ILE A 113 -16.68 -19.23 -7.26
C ILE A 113 -16.74 -17.72 -6.95
N LEU A 114 -15.60 -17.04 -6.85
CA LEU A 114 -15.56 -15.58 -6.64
C LEU A 114 -16.31 -14.82 -7.77
N GLN A 115 -16.15 -15.22 -9.03
CA GLN A 115 -16.89 -14.58 -10.13
C GLN A 115 -18.40 -14.81 -10.02
N VAL A 116 -18.83 -16.02 -9.61
CA VAL A 116 -20.25 -16.33 -9.42
C VAL A 116 -20.86 -15.49 -8.30
N ILE A 117 -20.15 -15.34 -7.17
CA ILE A 117 -20.58 -14.48 -6.06
C ILE A 117 -20.69 -13.03 -6.51
N ASP A 118 -19.70 -12.54 -7.27
CA ASP A 118 -19.71 -11.18 -7.81
C ASP A 118 -20.93 -10.93 -8.71
N VAL A 119 -21.29 -11.88 -9.56
CA VAL A 119 -22.51 -11.82 -10.38
C VAL A 119 -23.76 -11.79 -9.50
N ALA A 120 -23.84 -12.65 -8.48
CA ALA A 120 -24.98 -12.72 -7.57
C ALA A 120 -25.19 -11.40 -6.81
N ILE A 121 -24.12 -10.79 -6.28
CA ILE A 121 -24.17 -9.49 -5.59
C ILE A 121 -24.73 -8.40 -6.51
N VAL A 122 -24.25 -8.33 -7.75
CA VAL A 122 -24.68 -7.30 -8.71
C VAL A 122 -26.15 -7.48 -9.09
N LEU A 123 -26.58 -8.72 -9.39
CA LEU A 123 -27.97 -9.01 -9.74
C LEU A 123 -28.92 -8.71 -8.57
N TYR A 124 -28.54 -9.11 -7.35
CA TYR A 124 -29.33 -8.85 -6.15
C TYR A 124 -29.45 -7.34 -5.85
N ALA A 125 -28.34 -6.60 -5.91
CA ALA A 125 -28.32 -5.17 -5.62
C ALA A 125 -29.23 -4.36 -6.55
N ILE A 126 -29.37 -4.79 -7.81
CA ILE A 126 -30.20 -4.11 -8.81
C ILE A 126 -31.67 -4.51 -8.68
N HIS A 127 -31.96 -5.73 -8.23
CA HIS A 127 -33.32 -6.13 -7.87
C HIS A 127 -33.87 -5.32 -6.68
N SER A 128 -32.99 -4.90 -5.76
CA SER A 128 -33.33 -4.16 -4.54
C SER A 128 -32.93 -2.67 -4.63
N PRO A 129 -33.78 -1.78 -5.21
CA PRO A 129 -33.41 -0.38 -5.49
C PRO A 129 -33.04 0.44 -4.25
N ASN A 130 -33.48 0.00 -3.06
CA ASN A 130 -33.13 0.64 -1.79
C ASN A 130 -31.63 0.56 -1.46
N LEU A 131 -30.90 -0.41 -2.03
CA LEU A 131 -29.46 -0.60 -1.77
C LEU A 131 -28.57 0.33 -2.61
N LEU A 132 -29.10 0.78 -3.75
CA LEU A 132 -28.37 1.58 -4.73
C LEU A 132 -28.16 3.03 -4.27
N HIS A 133 -27.19 3.69 -4.90
CA HIS A 133 -26.95 5.12 -4.80
C HIS A 133 -28.25 5.92 -5.06
N VAL A 134 -28.41 7.07 -4.39
CA VAL A 134 -29.64 7.89 -4.48
C VAL A 134 -29.97 8.26 -5.92
N ASP A 135 -28.97 8.72 -6.68
CA ASP A 135 -29.11 9.09 -8.10
C ASP A 135 -29.64 7.93 -8.98
N LEU A 136 -29.29 6.69 -8.65
CA LEU A 136 -29.69 5.50 -9.41
C LEU A 136 -31.15 5.09 -9.17
N ARG A 137 -31.79 5.59 -8.11
CA ARG A 137 -33.19 5.26 -7.79
C ARG A 137 -34.17 5.90 -8.76
N ASN A 138 -33.78 7.02 -9.36
CA ASN A 138 -34.59 7.77 -10.31
C ASN A 138 -34.45 7.26 -11.75
N TRP A 139 -33.55 6.30 -11.99
CA TRP A 139 -33.28 5.79 -13.34
C TRP A 139 -34.38 4.85 -13.81
N THR A 140 -34.59 4.82 -15.13
CA THR A 140 -35.51 3.88 -15.75
C THR A 140 -34.96 2.45 -15.70
N LYS A 141 -35.85 1.44 -15.76
CA LYS A 141 -35.43 0.02 -15.76
C LYS A 141 -34.45 -0.32 -16.89
N LEU A 142 -34.55 0.34 -18.04
CA LEU A 142 -33.64 0.15 -19.17
C LEU A 142 -32.22 0.66 -18.84
N GLU A 143 -32.11 1.80 -18.17
CA GLU A 143 -30.83 2.39 -17.79
C GLU A 143 -30.12 1.61 -16.68
N LEU A 144 -30.88 1.12 -15.70
CA LEU A 144 -30.37 0.18 -14.70
C LEU A 144 -29.87 -1.11 -15.36
N ARG A 145 -30.55 -1.60 -16.40
CA ARG A 145 -30.11 -2.77 -17.17
C ARG A 145 -28.80 -2.51 -17.92
N GLU A 146 -28.61 -1.34 -18.52
CA GLU A 146 -27.33 -0.95 -19.14
C GLU A 146 -26.19 -0.94 -18.11
N LEU A 147 -26.42 -0.35 -16.93
CA LEU A 147 -25.44 -0.34 -15.84
C LEU A 147 -25.13 -1.77 -15.35
N THR A 148 -26.15 -2.63 -15.27
CA THR A 148 -26.00 -4.05 -14.94
C THR A 148 -25.03 -4.73 -15.90
N PHE A 149 -25.23 -4.57 -17.21
CA PHE A 149 -24.35 -5.18 -18.21
C PHE A 149 -22.91 -4.69 -18.10
N ILE A 150 -22.71 -3.40 -17.84
CA ILE A 150 -21.39 -2.81 -17.60
C ILE A 150 -20.72 -3.45 -16.38
N MET A 151 -21.45 -3.64 -15.28
CA MET A 151 -20.93 -4.25 -14.06
C MET A 151 -20.68 -5.75 -14.21
N LEU A 152 -21.55 -6.48 -14.91
CA LEU A 152 -21.44 -7.92 -15.14
C LEU A 152 -20.40 -8.29 -16.20
N PHE A 153 -20.05 -7.37 -17.11
CA PHE A 153 -19.05 -7.63 -18.15
C PHE A 153 -17.74 -8.18 -17.57
N ARG A 154 -17.23 -7.57 -16.50
CA ARG A 154 -15.98 -8.00 -15.87
C ARG A 154 -16.05 -9.43 -15.32
N PRO A 155 -16.98 -9.79 -14.40
CA PRO A 155 -17.01 -11.13 -13.83
C PRO A 155 -17.37 -12.19 -14.88
N LEU A 156 -18.20 -11.88 -15.88
CA LEU A 156 -18.52 -12.81 -16.97
C LEU A 156 -17.32 -13.11 -17.87
N VAL A 157 -16.56 -12.09 -18.27
CA VAL A 157 -15.32 -12.28 -19.03
C VAL A 157 -14.30 -13.05 -18.19
N SER A 158 -14.18 -12.73 -16.89
CA SER A 158 -13.27 -13.43 -15.98
C SER A 158 -13.65 -14.91 -15.83
N LEU A 159 -14.94 -15.23 -15.71
CA LEU A 159 -15.45 -16.60 -15.66
C LEU A 159 -15.12 -17.36 -16.95
N LEU A 160 -15.35 -16.74 -18.12
CA LEU A 160 -15.00 -17.34 -19.41
C LEU A 160 -13.50 -17.65 -19.51
N LEU A 161 -12.64 -16.70 -19.10
CA LEU A 161 -11.19 -16.89 -19.08
C LEU A 161 -10.77 -18.03 -18.15
N LEU A 162 -11.44 -18.18 -17.00
CA LEU A 162 -11.18 -19.27 -16.05
C LEU A 162 -11.63 -20.64 -16.56
N ILE A 163 -12.75 -20.71 -17.28
CA ILE A 163 -13.21 -21.95 -17.94
C ILE A 163 -12.18 -22.37 -19.00
N ILE A 164 -11.71 -21.42 -19.81
CA ILE A 164 -10.66 -21.67 -20.81
C ILE A 164 -9.35 -22.07 -20.13
N ALA A 165 -8.97 -21.42 -19.03
CA ALA A 165 -7.78 -21.77 -18.25
C ALA A 165 -7.87 -23.22 -17.75
N GLY A 166 -8.97 -23.60 -17.10
CA GLY A 166 -9.21 -24.95 -16.60
C GLY A 166 -9.20 -26.01 -17.70
N ALA A 167 -9.79 -25.73 -18.87
CA ALA A 167 -9.71 -26.62 -20.02
C ALA A 167 -8.26 -26.73 -20.57
N SER A 168 -7.52 -25.62 -20.56
CA SER A 168 -6.14 -25.57 -21.06
C SER A 168 -5.15 -26.36 -20.21
N VAL A 169 -5.48 -26.67 -18.94
CA VAL A 169 -4.70 -27.57 -18.08
C VAL A 169 -4.53 -28.96 -18.71
N LEU A 170 -5.48 -29.40 -19.54
CA LEU A 170 -5.38 -30.68 -20.25
C LEU A 170 -4.34 -30.67 -21.38
N ILE A 171 -4.00 -29.48 -21.88
CA ILE A 171 -3.08 -29.29 -23.02
C ILE A 171 -1.70 -28.90 -22.51
N HIS A 172 -1.59 -27.78 -21.79
CA HIS A 172 -0.33 -27.23 -21.31
C HIS A 172 -0.53 -26.28 -20.12
N TYR A 173 0.21 -26.50 -19.03
CA TYR A 173 0.10 -25.72 -17.78
C TYR A 173 0.44 -24.23 -17.98
N GLY A 174 1.45 -23.93 -18.81
CA GLY A 174 1.83 -22.55 -19.12
C GLY A 174 0.72 -21.73 -19.80
N VAL A 175 -0.15 -22.39 -20.58
CA VAL A 175 -1.30 -21.73 -21.23
C VAL A 175 -2.36 -21.39 -20.19
N SER A 176 -2.62 -22.30 -19.23
CA SER A 176 -3.51 -22.02 -18.09
C SER A 176 -3.01 -20.82 -17.28
N TRP A 177 -1.70 -20.73 -17.02
CA TRP A 177 -1.08 -19.59 -16.34
C TRP A 177 -1.28 -18.28 -17.09
N ALA A 178 -1.11 -18.28 -18.42
CA ALA A 178 -1.31 -17.08 -19.22
C ALA A 178 -2.75 -16.55 -19.11
N PHE A 179 -3.75 -17.45 -19.10
CA PHE A 179 -5.15 -17.05 -18.91
C PHE A 179 -5.46 -16.56 -17.49
N ILE A 180 -4.88 -17.18 -16.45
CA ILE A 180 -5.01 -16.68 -15.07
C ILE A 180 -4.37 -15.29 -14.94
N ALA A 181 -3.18 -15.09 -15.50
CA ALA A 181 -2.50 -13.80 -15.49
C ALA A 181 -3.29 -12.71 -16.25
N LEU A 182 -4.05 -13.08 -17.28
CA LEU A 182 -4.92 -12.17 -18.03
C LEU A 182 -6.00 -11.52 -17.14
N LEU A 183 -6.39 -12.14 -16.02
CA LEU A 183 -7.33 -11.57 -15.06
C LEU A 183 -6.83 -10.24 -14.45
N ILE A 184 -5.52 -10.06 -14.36
CA ILE A 184 -4.90 -8.80 -13.89
C ILE A 184 -5.12 -7.68 -14.92
N ILE A 185 -5.21 -8.03 -16.20
CA ILE A 185 -5.32 -7.10 -17.32
C ILE A 185 -6.78 -6.67 -17.54
N VAL A 186 -7.77 -7.52 -17.25
CA VAL A 186 -9.21 -7.21 -17.40
C VAL A 186 -9.63 -5.85 -16.79
N PRO A 187 -9.30 -5.50 -15.53
CA PRO A 187 -9.66 -4.19 -14.98
C PRO A 187 -8.96 -3.02 -15.70
N LEU A 188 -7.77 -3.23 -16.26
CA LEU A 188 -7.08 -2.22 -17.07
C LEU A 188 -7.78 -2.00 -18.41
N ILE A 189 -8.21 -3.07 -19.08
CA ILE A 189 -9.00 -3.00 -20.32
C ILE A 189 -10.28 -2.20 -20.08
N ARG A 190 -11.00 -2.47 -18.98
CA ARG A 190 -12.21 -1.73 -18.61
C ARG A 190 -11.93 -0.23 -18.42
N LYS A 191 -10.84 0.12 -17.74
CA LYS A 191 -10.44 1.52 -17.53
C LYS A 191 -10.03 2.20 -18.83
N PHE A 192 -9.33 1.49 -19.71
CA PHE A 192 -8.94 1.98 -21.04
C PHE A 192 -10.18 2.22 -21.92
N TYR A 193 -11.12 1.29 -21.94
CA TYR A 193 -12.42 1.46 -22.61
C TYR A 193 -13.13 2.73 -22.14
N TRP A 194 -13.24 2.94 -20.83
CA TRP A 194 -13.85 4.14 -20.27
C TRP A 194 -13.05 5.42 -20.53
N PHE A 195 -11.73 5.33 -20.61
CA PHE A 195 -10.89 6.46 -21.00
C PHE A 195 -11.16 6.88 -22.45
N VAL A 196 -11.17 5.93 -23.39
CA VAL A 196 -11.46 6.17 -24.80
C VAL A 196 -12.89 6.69 -24.98
N ARG A 197 -13.88 6.05 -24.35
CA ARG A 197 -15.29 6.46 -24.43
C ARG A 197 -15.51 7.90 -23.97
N ARG A 198 -14.81 8.34 -22.92
CA ARG A 198 -14.88 9.74 -22.44
C ARG A 198 -14.21 10.75 -23.36
N ARG A 199 -13.31 10.32 -24.24
CA ARG A 199 -12.65 11.20 -25.22
C ARG A 199 -13.46 11.35 -26.50
N ILE A 200 -14.24 10.32 -26.86
CA ILE A 200 -15.07 10.31 -28.06
C ILE A 200 -16.44 10.96 -27.78
N ASN A 201 -17.07 10.62 -26.66
CA ASN A 201 -18.41 11.12 -26.36
C ASN A 201 -18.32 12.39 -25.52
N HIS A 202 -18.92 13.48 -26.00
CA HIS A 202 -19.23 14.63 -25.16
C HIS A 202 -20.45 14.26 -24.32
N PHE A 203 -20.29 14.19 -23.00
CA PHE A 203 -21.41 13.93 -22.11
C PHE A 203 -22.26 15.20 -22.01
N GLU A 204 -23.53 15.13 -22.41
CA GLU A 204 -24.50 16.18 -22.10
C GLU A 204 -24.65 16.29 -20.57
N GLU A 205 -24.88 17.49 -20.05
CA GLU A 205 -25.07 17.75 -18.61
C GLU A 205 -26.42 17.21 -18.11
N THR A 206 -26.54 15.88 -18.02
CA THR A 206 -27.64 15.19 -17.33
C THR A 206 -27.13 14.54 -16.05
N GLU A 207 -27.98 14.43 -15.03
CA GLU A 207 -27.63 13.76 -13.75
C GLU A 207 -27.05 12.35 -13.97
N LYS A 208 -27.63 11.61 -14.93
CA LYS A 208 -27.16 10.29 -15.37
C LYS A 208 -25.71 10.34 -15.88
N ASN A 209 -25.44 11.27 -16.79
CA ASN A 209 -24.12 11.39 -17.41
C ASN A 209 -23.07 11.81 -16.37
N LEU A 210 -23.42 12.64 -15.39
CA LEU A 210 -22.54 13.00 -14.29
C LEU A 210 -22.18 11.79 -13.43
N PHE A 211 -23.15 10.94 -13.07
CA PHE A 211 -22.90 9.70 -12.35
C PHE A 211 -22.02 8.73 -13.17
N LEU A 212 -22.32 8.54 -14.45
CA LEU A 212 -21.52 7.70 -15.34
C LEU A 212 -20.10 8.24 -15.55
N GLU A 213 -19.93 9.56 -15.58
CA GLU A 213 -18.62 10.20 -15.63
C GLU A 213 -17.83 9.93 -14.34
N HIS A 214 -18.48 10.02 -13.18
CA HIS A 214 -17.89 9.67 -11.90
C HIS A 214 -17.50 8.18 -11.83
N PHE A 215 -18.41 7.29 -12.21
CA PHE A 215 -18.19 5.84 -12.25
C PHE A 215 -17.05 5.47 -13.21
N SER A 216 -17.02 6.07 -14.41
CA SER A 216 -16.00 5.81 -15.43
C SER A 216 -14.61 6.35 -15.09
N LYS A 217 -14.52 7.38 -14.22
CA LYS A 217 -13.23 7.81 -13.64
C LYS A 217 -12.63 6.70 -12.78
N GLY A 218 -13.46 5.89 -12.11
CA GLY A 218 -13.01 4.76 -11.28
C GLY A 218 -12.07 5.19 -10.16
N ASN A 219 -12.26 6.40 -9.64
CA ASN A 219 -11.46 6.91 -8.51
C ASN A 219 -11.84 6.13 -7.25
N VAL A 220 -10.84 5.82 -6.43
CA VAL A 220 -11.02 5.12 -5.16
C VAL A 220 -10.94 6.16 -4.03
N PRO A 221 -11.82 6.09 -3.02
CA PRO A 221 -11.69 6.92 -1.82
C PRO A 221 -10.33 6.70 -1.16
N LYS A 222 -9.68 7.78 -0.74
CA LYS A 222 -8.33 7.74 -0.15
C LYS A 222 -8.29 6.81 1.07
N GLU A 223 -9.33 6.87 1.88
CA GLU A 223 -9.46 6.12 3.14
C GLU A 223 -9.39 4.61 2.91
N ARG A 224 -10.01 4.11 1.82
CA ARG A 224 -9.96 2.69 1.45
C ARG A 224 -8.54 2.24 1.10
N VAL A 225 -7.80 3.11 0.43
CA VAL A 225 -6.41 2.84 0.03
C VAL A 225 -5.48 2.89 1.23
N GLU A 226 -5.69 3.85 2.14
CA GLU A 226 -4.94 3.97 3.40
C GLU A 226 -5.17 2.74 4.29
N ILE A 227 -6.42 2.33 4.53
CA ILE A 227 -6.72 1.15 5.37
C ILE A 227 -6.09 -0.13 4.80
N MET A 228 -6.20 -0.35 3.49
CA MET A 228 -5.55 -1.48 2.82
C MET A 228 -4.03 -1.44 2.99
N SER A 229 -3.41 -0.26 2.78
CA SER A 229 -1.96 -0.09 2.89
C SER A 229 -1.46 -0.30 4.31
N ASP A 230 -2.12 0.34 5.28
CA ASP A 230 -1.78 0.25 6.70
C ASP A 230 -1.88 -1.19 7.20
N ALA A 231 -2.94 -1.91 6.82
CA ALA A 231 -3.11 -3.31 7.16
C ALA A 231 -2.02 -4.19 6.54
N ALA A 232 -1.67 -4.00 5.26
CA ALA A 232 -0.63 -4.77 4.60
C ALA A 232 0.74 -4.55 5.26
N VAL A 233 1.13 -3.29 5.50
CA VAL A 233 2.41 -2.97 6.16
C VAL A 233 2.44 -3.50 7.60
N ALA A 234 1.34 -3.39 8.35
CA ALA A 234 1.28 -3.93 9.70
C ALA A 234 1.53 -5.45 9.72
N ILE A 235 0.96 -6.18 8.77
CA ILE A 235 1.18 -7.63 8.64
C ILE A 235 2.64 -7.94 8.25
N VAL A 236 3.23 -7.15 7.35
CA VAL A 236 4.67 -7.28 7.02
C VAL A 236 5.53 -7.10 8.28
N ALA A 237 5.23 -6.10 9.10
CA ALA A 237 5.94 -5.87 10.36
C ALA A 237 5.78 -7.04 11.34
N CYS A 238 4.59 -7.66 11.40
CA CYS A 238 4.36 -8.88 12.17
C CYS A 238 5.13 -10.09 11.61
N ILE A 239 5.24 -10.24 10.29
CA ILE A 239 6.00 -11.33 9.68
C ILE A 239 7.49 -11.27 10.05
N LEU A 240 8.06 -10.06 10.15
CA LEU A 240 9.46 -9.87 10.53
C LEU A 240 9.79 -10.45 11.92
N ILE A 241 8.91 -10.28 12.91
CA ILE A 241 9.17 -10.83 14.25
C ILE A 241 8.97 -12.35 14.29
N LEU A 242 8.10 -12.90 13.43
CA LEU A 242 7.86 -14.34 13.35
C LEU A 242 9.11 -15.14 12.95
N GLU A 243 10.05 -14.53 12.22
CA GLU A 243 11.33 -15.16 11.89
C GLU A 243 12.15 -15.49 13.15
N ILE A 244 12.10 -14.63 14.16
CA ILE A 244 12.80 -14.83 15.43
C ILE A 244 11.99 -15.75 16.36
N THR A 245 10.67 -15.59 16.39
CA THR A 245 9.83 -16.30 17.37
C THR A 245 9.43 -17.72 16.98
N ASP A 246 9.57 -18.08 15.70
CA ASP A 246 9.24 -19.43 15.20
C ASP A 246 10.51 -20.14 14.71
N GLU A 247 11.10 -19.69 13.60
CA GLU A 247 12.24 -20.36 12.96
C GLU A 247 13.54 -20.24 13.75
N GLY A 248 13.83 -19.05 14.28
CA GLY A 248 15.04 -18.77 15.05
C GLY A 248 14.93 -19.10 16.54
N PHE A 249 13.82 -19.67 17.00
CA PHE A 249 13.55 -19.80 18.44
C PHE A 249 14.47 -20.82 19.11
N PRO A 250 15.10 -20.51 20.26
CA PRO A 250 15.98 -21.43 20.98
C PRO A 250 15.29 -22.74 21.35
N THR A 251 15.85 -23.87 20.88
CA THR A 251 15.35 -25.19 21.26
C THR A 251 15.88 -25.61 22.63
N ARG A 252 15.21 -26.57 23.28
CA ARG A 252 15.70 -27.15 24.56
C ARG A 252 17.10 -27.74 24.41
N GLU A 253 17.39 -28.34 23.25
CA GLU A 253 18.71 -28.91 22.96
C GLU A 253 19.79 -27.84 22.86
N ASP A 254 19.52 -26.72 22.17
CA ASP A 254 20.45 -25.59 22.07
C ASP A 254 20.83 -25.05 23.45
N VAL A 255 19.81 -24.87 24.30
CA VAL A 255 19.98 -24.31 25.65
C VAL A 255 20.74 -25.26 26.55
N ASN A 256 20.47 -26.57 26.47
CA ASN A 256 21.19 -27.57 27.26
C ASN A 256 22.67 -27.69 26.84
N LYS A 257 22.98 -27.48 25.56
CA LYS A 257 24.36 -27.58 25.03
C LYS A 257 25.19 -26.33 25.30
N LEU A 258 24.63 -25.14 25.08
CA LEU A 258 25.38 -23.88 25.05
C LEU A 258 25.06 -22.96 26.24
N GLY A 259 23.95 -23.19 26.94
CA GLY A 259 23.37 -22.26 27.90
C GLY A 259 22.56 -21.15 27.20
N LEU A 260 21.50 -20.66 27.86
CA LEU A 260 20.59 -19.66 27.29
C LEU A 260 21.32 -18.35 26.92
N SER A 261 22.19 -17.86 27.80
CA SER A 261 22.93 -16.61 27.57
C SER A 261 23.79 -16.67 26.30
N ASN A 262 24.45 -17.80 26.06
CA ASN A 262 25.32 -17.94 24.88
C ASN A 262 24.47 -18.06 23.62
N LYS A 263 23.36 -18.83 23.66
CA LYS A 263 22.44 -18.91 22.52
C LYS A 263 21.87 -17.54 22.14
N LEU A 264 21.49 -16.72 23.13
CA LEU A 264 21.02 -15.35 22.88
C LEU A 264 22.12 -14.45 22.29
N ASN A 265 23.37 -14.60 22.74
CA ASN A 265 24.49 -13.88 22.15
C ASN A 265 24.72 -14.27 20.68
N TYR A 266 24.56 -15.56 20.32
CA TYR A 266 24.62 -15.99 18.92
C TYR A 266 23.50 -15.39 18.06
N MET A 267 22.32 -15.15 18.64
CA MET A 267 21.16 -14.56 17.94
C MET A 267 21.25 -13.03 17.72
N THR A 268 22.36 -12.39 18.10
CA THR A 268 22.51 -10.92 18.03
C THR A 268 22.35 -10.40 16.61
N SER A 269 22.83 -11.13 15.60
CA SER A 269 22.72 -10.71 14.20
C SER A 269 21.27 -10.72 13.71
N GLU A 270 20.50 -11.72 14.12
CA GLU A 270 19.08 -11.88 13.84
C GLU A 270 18.28 -10.73 14.47
N PHE A 271 18.54 -10.40 15.74
CA PHE A 271 17.90 -9.27 16.41
C PHE A 271 18.22 -7.93 15.74
N LEU A 272 19.47 -7.70 15.34
CA LEU A 272 19.87 -6.48 14.64
C LEU A 272 19.22 -6.37 13.26
N THR A 273 19.17 -7.46 12.50
CA THR A 273 18.49 -7.50 11.19
C THR A 273 16.98 -7.26 11.35
N TYR A 274 16.34 -7.82 12.38
CA TYR A 274 14.94 -7.56 12.68
C TYR A 274 14.69 -6.07 12.95
N ILE A 275 15.48 -5.46 13.86
CA ILE A 275 15.36 -4.03 14.17
C ILE A 275 15.55 -3.20 12.89
N ALA A 276 16.53 -3.56 12.07
CA ALA A 276 16.82 -2.85 10.84
C ALA A 276 15.65 -2.93 9.84
N SER A 277 15.15 -4.14 9.58
CA SER A 277 14.02 -4.40 8.69
C SER A 277 12.74 -3.75 9.18
N PHE A 278 12.45 -3.80 10.49
CA PHE A 278 11.29 -3.16 11.08
C PHE A 278 11.33 -1.63 10.92
N CYS A 279 12.49 -1.01 11.19
CA CYS A 279 12.70 0.42 10.96
C CYS A 279 12.50 0.80 9.49
N LEU A 280 13.00 -0.03 8.57
CA LEU A 280 12.90 0.21 7.13
C LEU A 280 11.46 0.13 6.62
N VAL A 281 10.71 -0.92 7.01
CA VAL A 281 9.28 -1.07 6.68
C VAL A 281 8.47 0.09 7.27
N SER A 282 8.77 0.48 8.51
CA SER A 282 8.13 1.65 9.15
C SER A 282 8.44 2.96 8.43
N ALA A 283 9.66 3.11 7.89
CA ALA A 283 10.02 4.27 7.08
C ALA A 283 9.29 4.29 5.73
N LEU A 284 9.17 3.14 5.06
CA LEU A 284 8.37 2.99 3.83
C LEU A 284 6.92 3.38 4.07
N TRP A 285 6.31 2.88 5.14
CA TRP A 285 4.97 3.25 5.57
C TRP A 285 4.84 4.73 5.87
N TYR A 286 5.78 5.30 6.64
CA TYR A 286 5.76 6.72 6.99
C TYR A 286 5.78 7.61 5.74
N VAL A 287 6.60 7.28 4.74
CA VAL A 287 6.65 8.00 3.46
C VAL A 287 5.32 7.85 2.72
N ASN A 288 4.78 6.63 2.63
CA ASN A 288 3.49 6.38 1.99
C ASN A 288 2.37 7.20 2.67
N HIS A 289 2.23 7.10 3.99
CA HIS A 289 1.27 7.87 4.77
C HIS A 289 1.43 9.39 4.58
N ALA A 290 2.67 9.90 4.56
CA ALA A 290 2.94 11.31 4.31
C ALA A 290 2.51 11.77 2.91
N VAL A 291 2.70 10.93 1.87
CA VAL A 291 2.26 11.22 0.50
C VAL A 291 0.73 11.20 0.39
N PHE A 292 0.07 10.20 0.99
CA PHE A 292 -1.39 10.08 0.94
C PHE A 292 -2.10 11.21 1.69
N ASN A 293 -1.50 11.77 2.76
CA ASN A 293 -2.02 12.97 3.42
C ASN A 293 -2.11 14.22 2.52
N LEU A 294 -1.41 14.24 1.37
CA LEU A 294 -1.50 15.32 0.38
C LEU A 294 -2.68 15.13 -0.60
N ILE A 295 -3.16 13.89 -0.72
CA ILE A 295 -4.14 13.44 -1.71
C ILE A 295 -5.54 13.57 -1.14
N LYS A 296 -6.49 14.02 -1.96
CA LYS A 296 -7.93 14.05 -1.66
C LYS A 296 -8.64 12.78 -2.15
N THR A 297 -8.31 12.34 -3.36
CA THR A 297 -8.92 11.16 -4.00
C THR A 297 -7.89 10.45 -4.86
N VAL A 298 -7.92 9.11 -4.85
CA VAL A 298 -6.92 8.29 -5.56
C VAL A 298 -7.46 7.94 -6.93
N ASN A 299 -6.73 8.31 -7.98
CA ASN A 299 -7.10 7.96 -9.34
C ASN A 299 -6.45 6.64 -9.78
N VAL A 300 -6.76 6.20 -10.99
CA VAL A 300 -6.23 4.96 -11.58
C VAL A 300 -4.70 4.90 -11.59
N PHE A 301 -4.02 5.99 -11.96
CA PHE A 301 -2.55 6.02 -12.09
C PHE A 301 -1.88 5.91 -10.71
N MET A 302 -2.34 6.71 -9.75
CA MET A 302 -1.88 6.63 -8.36
C MET A 302 -2.13 5.24 -7.78
N LEU A 303 -3.28 4.63 -8.10
CA LEU A 303 -3.62 3.29 -7.65
C LEU A 303 -2.63 2.24 -8.18
N ILE A 304 -2.23 2.31 -9.45
CA ILE A 304 -1.23 1.37 -10.03
C ILE A 304 0.08 1.45 -9.25
N PHE A 305 0.60 2.66 -9.03
CA PHE A 305 1.81 2.84 -8.23
C PHE A 305 1.62 2.38 -6.78
N GLN A 306 0.44 2.57 -6.19
CA GLN A 306 0.18 2.05 -4.85
C GLN A 306 0.23 0.51 -4.80
N LYS A 307 -0.28 -0.18 -5.84
CA LYS A 307 -0.18 -1.65 -5.93
C LYS A 307 1.29 -2.09 -6.05
N ILE A 308 2.10 -1.35 -6.81
CA ILE A 308 3.55 -1.61 -6.95
C ILE A 308 4.27 -1.37 -5.61
N PHE A 309 3.97 -0.26 -4.91
CA PHE A 309 4.51 0.02 -3.58
C PHE A 309 4.28 -1.17 -2.64
N LEU A 310 3.03 -1.63 -2.55
CA LEU A 310 2.65 -2.72 -1.65
C LEU A 310 3.25 -4.08 -2.04
N SER A 311 3.30 -4.40 -3.35
CA SER A 311 3.85 -5.69 -3.80
C SER A 311 5.35 -5.81 -3.50
N PHE A 312 6.11 -4.73 -3.61
CA PHE A 312 7.52 -4.76 -3.21
C PHE A 312 7.73 -4.55 -1.71
N CYS A 313 6.84 -3.82 -1.02
CA CYS A 313 6.91 -3.65 0.43
C CYS A 313 6.74 -5.00 1.15
N CYS A 314 5.84 -5.86 0.67
CA CYS A 314 5.64 -7.18 1.27
C CYS A 314 6.82 -8.15 1.08
N LEU A 315 7.78 -7.83 0.19
CA LEU A 315 9.02 -8.59 0.02
C LEU A 315 10.17 -8.09 0.93
N CYS A 316 9.92 -7.14 1.82
CA CYS A 316 10.94 -6.69 2.78
C CYS A 316 11.46 -7.79 3.72
N PRO A 317 10.64 -8.75 4.22
CA PRO A 317 11.16 -9.88 5.00
C PRO A 317 12.16 -10.74 4.22
N LEU A 318 11.86 -11.04 2.95
CA LEU A 318 12.79 -11.73 2.04
C LEU A 318 14.11 -10.94 1.90
N ALA A 319 14.05 -9.62 1.68
CA ALA A 319 15.24 -8.78 1.59
C ALA A 319 16.09 -8.83 2.89
N GLY A 320 15.44 -8.80 4.05
CA GLY A 320 16.09 -8.94 5.36
C GLY A 320 16.83 -10.28 5.49
N ASN A 321 16.17 -11.39 5.16
CA ASN A 321 16.77 -12.72 5.21
C ASN A 321 17.93 -12.91 4.23
N ILE A 322 17.82 -12.34 3.02
CA ILE A 322 18.91 -12.36 2.03
C ILE A 322 20.13 -11.62 2.58
N VAL A 323 19.93 -10.44 3.19
CA VAL A 323 21.02 -9.68 3.82
C VAL A 323 21.67 -10.48 4.95
N LEU A 324 20.85 -11.02 5.88
CA LEU A 324 21.33 -11.80 7.02
C LEU A 324 22.19 -12.99 6.59
N ARG A 325 21.77 -13.73 5.56
CA ARG A 325 22.40 -15.00 5.17
C ARG A 325 23.55 -14.85 4.18
N PHE A 326 23.52 -13.85 3.29
CA PHE A 326 24.46 -13.74 2.17
C PHE A 326 25.32 -12.47 2.19
N ALA A 327 24.82 -11.33 2.69
CA ALA A 327 25.58 -10.08 2.66
C ALA A 327 26.80 -10.10 3.61
N ILE A 328 26.69 -10.82 4.73
CA ILE A 328 27.73 -10.85 5.77
C ILE A 328 28.96 -11.71 5.37
N LYS A 329 28.82 -12.57 4.34
CA LYS A 329 29.88 -13.49 3.87
C LYS A 329 31.06 -12.79 3.17
N ARG A 330 30.93 -11.50 2.81
CA ARG A 330 31.96 -10.65 2.15
C ARG A 330 32.57 -11.26 0.88
N ASN A 331 31.78 -12.01 0.13
CA ASN A 331 32.18 -12.63 -1.13
C ASN A 331 31.44 -11.99 -2.31
N HIS A 332 31.66 -12.48 -3.54
CA HIS A 332 30.95 -11.97 -4.72
C HIS A 332 29.41 -12.08 -4.56
N GLU A 333 28.92 -13.16 -3.94
CA GLU A 333 27.50 -13.36 -3.66
C GLU A 333 26.92 -12.27 -2.73
N SER A 334 27.74 -11.73 -1.82
CA SER A 334 27.32 -10.60 -0.96
C SER A 334 26.95 -9.37 -1.79
N ASN A 335 27.69 -9.07 -2.86
CA ASN A 335 27.35 -7.95 -3.75
C ASN A 335 25.98 -8.14 -4.40
N ILE A 336 25.71 -9.35 -4.88
CA ILE A 336 24.45 -9.67 -5.55
C ILE A 336 23.28 -9.62 -4.55
N ALA A 337 23.46 -10.19 -3.36
CA ALA A 337 22.48 -10.19 -2.28
C ALA A 337 22.10 -8.76 -1.82
N ILE A 338 23.11 -7.90 -1.62
CA ILE A 338 22.91 -6.48 -1.27
C ILE A 338 22.15 -5.76 -2.38
N ARG A 339 22.54 -5.97 -3.64
CA ARG A 339 21.89 -5.36 -4.80
C ARG A 339 20.42 -5.76 -4.92
N TYR A 340 20.16 -7.04 -4.81
CA TYR A 340 18.81 -7.60 -4.91
C TYR A 340 17.91 -7.03 -3.82
N SER A 341 18.39 -7.04 -2.57
CA SER A 341 17.67 -6.50 -1.41
C SER A 341 17.43 -4.99 -1.56
N ALA A 342 18.44 -4.22 -1.98
CA ALA A 342 18.31 -2.79 -2.22
C ALA A 342 17.34 -2.46 -3.37
N MET A 343 17.26 -3.30 -4.41
CA MET A 343 16.32 -3.14 -5.51
C MET A 343 14.85 -3.35 -5.09
N ILE A 344 14.57 -4.29 -4.18
CA ILE A 344 13.22 -4.46 -3.61
C ILE A 344 12.77 -3.14 -2.94
N ILE A 345 13.63 -2.57 -2.11
CA ILE A 345 13.34 -1.32 -1.39
C ILE A 345 13.22 -0.13 -2.35
N PHE A 346 14.07 -0.09 -3.38
CA PHE A 346 13.99 0.93 -4.43
C PHE A 346 12.66 0.88 -5.17
N LEU A 347 12.24 -0.30 -5.63
CA LEU A 347 11.00 -0.47 -6.40
C LEU A 347 9.75 -0.15 -5.57
N SER A 348 9.77 -0.51 -4.28
CA SER A 348 8.71 -0.10 -3.35
C SER A 348 8.68 1.43 -3.18
N SER A 349 9.81 2.04 -2.82
CA SER A 349 9.88 3.46 -2.46
C SER A 349 9.73 4.41 -3.65
N ILE A 350 10.21 4.06 -4.84
CA ILE A 350 10.08 4.90 -6.05
C ILE A 350 8.61 5.04 -6.48
N ALA A 351 7.77 4.04 -6.19
CA ALA A 351 6.35 4.12 -6.47
C ALA A 351 5.67 5.26 -5.67
N ASN A 352 6.03 5.46 -4.39
CA ASN A 352 5.57 6.61 -3.61
C ASN A 352 6.03 7.94 -4.20
N PHE A 353 7.26 8.00 -4.69
CA PHE A 353 7.78 9.18 -5.38
C PHE A 353 6.96 9.51 -6.64
N PHE A 354 6.59 8.53 -7.44
CA PHE A 354 5.74 8.73 -8.61
C PHE A 354 4.30 9.13 -8.27
N ILE A 355 3.71 8.59 -7.19
CA ILE A 355 2.41 9.05 -6.68
C ILE A 355 2.47 10.54 -6.33
N PHE A 356 3.51 10.94 -5.59
CA PHE A 356 3.74 12.33 -5.22
C PHE A 356 3.92 13.23 -6.45
N LEU A 357 4.80 12.85 -7.38
CA LEU A 357 5.07 13.60 -8.61
C LEU A 357 3.81 13.75 -9.47
N TYR A 358 3.05 12.68 -9.65
CA TYR A 358 1.81 12.73 -10.41
C TYR A 358 0.76 13.64 -9.75
N GLY A 359 0.67 13.60 -8.43
CA GLY A 359 -0.18 14.50 -7.67
C GLY A 359 0.21 15.97 -7.81
N LEU A 360 1.51 16.28 -7.81
CA LEU A 360 2.03 17.62 -8.10
C LEU A 360 1.64 18.09 -9.51
N LEU A 361 1.83 17.24 -10.53
CA LEU A 361 1.51 17.56 -11.93
C LEU A 361 0.01 17.81 -12.15
N THR A 362 -0.85 17.16 -11.38
CA THR A 362 -2.30 17.27 -11.50
C THR A 362 -2.93 18.32 -10.58
N GLY A 363 -2.19 18.84 -9.60
CA GLY A 363 -2.59 19.93 -8.72
C GLY A 363 -3.91 19.65 -7.99
N GLU A 364 -4.78 20.67 -7.94
CA GLU A 364 -6.04 20.64 -7.17
C GLU A 364 -7.06 19.59 -7.63
N LYS A 365 -6.82 18.92 -8.76
CA LYS A 365 -7.69 17.84 -9.23
C LYS A 365 -7.69 16.66 -8.26
N TYR A 366 -6.52 16.32 -7.71
CA TYR A 366 -6.35 15.17 -6.81
C TYR A 366 -5.64 15.52 -5.51
N PHE A 367 -4.85 16.60 -5.44
CA PHE A 367 -4.28 17.10 -4.20
C PHE A 367 -5.21 18.07 -3.48
N HIS A 368 -5.05 18.15 -2.16
CA HIS A 368 -5.66 19.23 -1.39
C HIS A 368 -5.15 20.60 -1.87
N LYS A 369 -5.99 21.63 -1.74
CA LYS A 369 -5.65 23.01 -2.17
C LYS A 369 -4.31 23.48 -1.59
N TRP A 370 -4.05 23.21 -0.31
CA TRP A 370 -2.80 23.59 0.36
C TRP A 370 -1.56 22.83 -0.15
N ALA A 371 -1.75 21.66 -0.75
CA ALA A 371 -0.70 20.80 -1.31
C ALA A 371 -0.42 21.06 -2.80
N SER A 372 -1.25 21.83 -3.50
CA SER A 372 -1.11 22.10 -4.94
C SER A 372 0.06 23.05 -5.28
N ILE A 373 0.65 22.87 -6.47
CA ILE A 373 1.73 23.73 -7.02
C ILE A 373 1.33 25.21 -7.06
N LYS A 374 0.05 25.55 -7.24
CA LYS A 374 -0.40 26.96 -7.25
C LYS A 374 -0.06 27.70 -5.96
N ASN A 375 -0.07 26.98 -4.83
CA ASN A 375 0.30 27.51 -3.51
C ASN A 375 1.79 27.29 -3.18
N PHE A 376 2.61 26.86 -4.13
CA PHE A 376 4.04 26.62 -3.92
C PHE A 376 4.79 27.88 -3.49
N LYS A 377 4.40 29.07 -3.98
CA LYS A 377 5.00 30.34 -3.53
C LYS A 377 4.74 30.62 -2.04
N ILE A 378 3.60 30.18 -1.52
CA ILE A 378 3.20 30.40 -0.13
C ILE A 378 3.81 29.33 0.79
N ASN A 379 3.79 28.06 0.36
CA ASN A 379 4.22 26.90 1.17
C ASN A 379 5.49 26.20 0.64
N LYS A 380 6.43 26.96 0.06
CA LYS A 380 7.65 26.43 -0.60
C LYS A 380 8.41 25.43 0.26
N ARG A 381 8.59 25.75 1.55
CA ARG A 381 9.34 24.89 2.48
C ARG A 381 8.65 23.55 2.72
N GLN A 382 7.33 23.55 2.90
CA GLN A 382 6.57 22.32 3.20
C GLN A 382 6.51 21.39 1.99
N GLN A 383 6.41 21.97 0.79
CA GLN A 383 6.49 21.25 -0.47
C GLN A 383 7.86 20.63 -0.69
N LEU A 384 8.94 21.40 -0.46
CA LEU A 384 10.30 20.90 -0.57
C LEU A 384 10.57 19.80 0.47
N TYR A 385 10.03 19.93 1.68
CA TYR A 385 10.13 18.89 2.70
C TYR A 385 9.37 17.62 2.32
N SER A 386 8.18 17.74 1.72
CA SER A 386 7.42 16.59 1.23
C SER A 386 8.14 15.88 0.08
N LEU A 387 8.74 16.64 -0.85
CA LEU A 387 9.60 16.10 -1.89
C LEU A 387 10.82 15.38 -1.30
N ALA A 388 11.50 15.99 -0.32
CA ALA A 388 12.64 15.38 0.35
C ALA A 388 12.25 14.05 1.03
N LYS A 389 11.08 13.96 1.67
CA LYS A 389 10.58 12.70 2.24
C LYS A 389 10.36 11.63 1.16
N ALA A 390 9.65 11.98 0.09
CA ALA A 390 9.32 11.04 -0.99
C ALA A 390 10.58 10.55 -1.74
N PHE A 391 11.61 11.39 -1.82
CA PHE A 391 12.88 11.06 -2.50
C PHE A 391 13.90 10.33 -1.63
N ASN A 392 13.79 10.42 -0.30
CA ASN A 392 14.80 9.90 0.64
C ASN A 392 15.12 8.41 0.43
N LEU A 393 14.12 7.54 0.59
CA LEU A 393 14.32 6.10 0.48
C LEU A 393 14.75 5.64 -0.93
N PRO A 394 14.13 6.09 -2.04
CA PRO A 394 14.56 5.64 -3.36
C PRO A 394 15.99 6.10 -3.69
N PHE A 395 16.42 7.25 -3.19
CA PHE A 395 17.79 7.71 -3.36
C PHE A 395 18.80 6.79 -2.65
N TRP A 396 18.60 6.54 -1.35
CA TRP A 396 19.56 5.72 -0.59
C TRP A 396 19.56 4.25 -1.00
N SER A 397 18.41 3.69 -1.36
CA SER A 397 18.34 2.31 -1.85
C SER A 397 19.02 2.18 -3.22
N LEU A 398 18.84 3.15 -4.13
CA LEU A 398 19.54 3.15 -5.41
C LEU A 398 21.05 3.34 -5.21
N PHE A 399 21.46 4.24 -4.32
CA PHE A 399 22.86 4.44 -3.98
C PHE A 399 23.49 3.16 -3.39
N CYS A 400 22.77 2.45 -2.51
CA CYS A 400 23.21 1.16 -1.99
C CYS A 400 23.39 0.12 -3.10
N ALA A 401 22.44 0.04 -4.04
CA ALA A 401 22.52 -0.89 -5.15
C ALA A 401 23.67 -0.58 -6.11
N LEU A 402 23.89 0.70 -6.45
CA LEU A 402 25.02 1.12 -7.27
C LEU A 402 26.36 0.91 -6.55
N GLY A 403 26.41 1.19 -5.24
CA GLY A 403 27.59 0.94 -4.41
C GLY A 403 27.98 -0.53 -4.33
N SER A 404 27.01 -1.45 -4.45
CA SER A 404 27.24 -2.90 -4.50
C SER A 404 27.98 -3.40 -5.76
N LEU A 405 28.22 -2.52 -6.75
CA LEU A 405 29.04 -2.84 -7.92
C LEU A 405 30.55 -2.83 -7.60
N GLY A 406 30.94 -2.28 -6.45
CA GLY A 406 32.32 -2.22 -5.99
C GLY A 406 32.82 -3.53 -5.36
N SER A 407 33.90 -3.43 -4.57
CA SER A 407 34.48 -4.58 -3.87
C SER A 407 33.51 -5.14 -2.80
N PRO A 408 33.49 -6.47 -2.56
CA PRO A 408 32.61 -7.09 -1.56
C PRO A 408 32.69 -6.49 -0.16
N THR A 409 33.89 -6.09 0.26
CA THR A 409 34.11 -5.44 1.55
C THR A 409 33.46 -4.06 1.59
N SER A 410 33.65 -3.24 0.56
CA SER A 410 33.06 -1.90 0.46
C SER A 410 31.54 -1.94 0.40
N SER A 411 30.96 -2.91 -0.33
CA SER A 411 29.51 -3.06 -0.47
C SER A 411 28.80 -3.23 0.88
N VAL A 412 29.37 -4.01 1.80
CA VAL A 412 28.82 -4.20 3.15
C VAL A 412 28.89 -2.91 3.97
N TYR A 413 29.99 -2.14 3.88
CA TYR A 413 30.06 -0.84 4.53
C TYR A 413 29.05 0.16 3.95
N ILE A 414 28.85 0.14 2.63
CA ILE A 414 27.85 0.98 1.97
C ILE A 414 26.44 0.59 2.43
N LEU A 415 26.13 -0.69 2.58
CA LEU A 415 24.85 -1.15 3.13
C LEU A 415 24.60 -0.53 4.52
N TYR A 416 25.55 -0.66 5.45
CA TYR A 416 25.40 -0.08 6.80
C TYR A 416 25.32 1.45 6.78
N ALA A 417 26.14 2.10 5.95
CA ALA A 417 26.14 3.55 5.82
C ALA A 417 24.81 4.08 5.29
N THR A 418 24.26 3.46 4.24
CA THR A 418 22.98 3.86 3.64
C THR A 418 21.79 3.61 4.58
N PHE A 419 21.83 2.50 5.32
CA PHE A 419 20.84 2.20 6.35
C PHE A 419 20.81 3.28 7.44
N ALA A 420 21.96 3.74 7.92
CA ALA A 420 22.05 4.83 8.89
C ALA A 420 21.78 6.23 8.28
N ALA A 421 22.13 6.44 7.00
CA ALA A 421 21.99 7.73 6.34
C ALA A 421 20.53 8.09 6.04
N ALA A 422 19.68 7.11 5.71
CA ALA A 422 18.27 7.35 5.43
C ALA A 422 17.50 8.03 6.58
N PRO A 423 17.55 7.56 7.85
CA PRO A 423 16.92 8.26 8.97
C PRO A 423 17.62 9.59 9.28
N CYS A 424 18.96 9.66 9.21
CA CYS A 424 19.69 10.91 9.40
C CYS A 424 19.28 12.00 8.42
N PHE A 425 19.12 11.65 7.13
CA PHE A 425 18.61 12.55 6.10
C PHE A 425 17.21 13.04 6.42
N PHE A 426 16.33 12.15 6.90
CA PHE A 426 14.98 12.55 7.30
C PHE A 426 14.97 13.62 8.40
N PHE A 427 15.76 13.44 9.46
CA PHE A 427 15.87 14.42 10.55
C PHE A 427 16.54 15.71 10.09
N ALA A 428 17.62 15.62 9.32
CA ALA A 428 18.32 16.79 8.75
C ALA A 428 17.39 17.60 7.85
N ALA A 429 16.66 16.96 6.93
CA ALA A 429 15.69 17.61 6.05
C ALA A 429 14.59 18.31 6.85
N LYS A 430 14.11 17.70 7.95
CA LYS A 430 13.13 18.33 8.84
C LYS A 430 13.69 19.59 9.50
N ILE A 431 14.91 19.53 10.05
CA ILE A 431 15.55 20.68 10.71
C ILE A 431 15.78 21.82 9.72
N ILE A 432 16.39 21.52 8.57
CA ILE A 432 16.77 22.52 7.56
C ILE A 432 15.53 23.17 6.94
N LEU A 433 14.54 22.36 6.55
CA LEU A 433 13.39 22.86 5.77
C LEU A 433 12.27 23.38 6.66
N MET A 434 11.99 22.74 7.80
CA MET A 434 10.88 23.11 8.70
C MET A 434 11.28 24.04 9.84
N ASN A 435 12.58 24.24 10.07
CA ASN A 435 13.14 25.34 10.84
C ASN A 435 12.37 25.62 12.16
N HIS A 436 12.20 24.58 12.99
CA HIS A 436 11.55 24.71 14.30
C HIS A 436 12.33 25.63 15.26
N MET A 437 13.60 25.93 14.96
CA MET A 437 14.49 26.74 15.79
C MET A 437 14.27 28.26 15.64
N ARG A 438 13.49 28.73 14.65
CA ARG A 438 13.29 30.19 14.45
C ARG A 438 12.03 30.76 15.13
N LYS A 439 11.23 29.93 15.82
CA LYS A 439 10.09 30.41 16.64
C LYS A 439 10.50 30.81 18.08
N LEU A 440 11.78 30.68 18.44
CA LEU A 440 12.25 31.07 19.76
C LEU A 440 12.50 32.59 19.94
N PRO A 441 12.94 33.40 18.94
CA PRO A 441 13.25 34.81 19.21
C PRO A 441 12.03 35.74 19.28
N THR A 442 10.89 35.37 18.68
CA THR A 442 9.71 36.25 18.67
C THR A 442 8.89 36.20 19.96
N TYR A 443 9.04 35.16 20.79
CA TYR A 443 8.37 35.10 22.09
C TYR A 443 9.11 35.89 23.18
N PHE A 444 10.43 36.07 23.03
CA PHE A 444 11.23 36.90 23.94
C PHE A 444 11.19 38.39 23.57
N LEU A 445 11.21 38.75 22.28
CA LEU A 445 11.10 40.15 21.84
C LEU A 445 9.70 40.76 22.04
N SER A 446 8.63 39.96 22.12
CA SER A 446 7.30 40.48 22.45
C SER A 446 7.08 40.71 23.95
N LYS A 447 7.99 40.22 24.81
CA LYS A 447 7.87 40.38 26.26
C LYS A 447 8.46 41.71 26.71
N ASP A 448 9.58 42.14 26.12
CA ASP A 448 10.21 43.43 26.46
C ASP A 448 9.36 44.64 26.03
N ASN A 449 8.75 44.61 24.83
CA ASN A 449 7.87 45.70 24.37
C ASN A 449 6.51 45.76 25.07
N LYS A 450 6.08 44.69 25.76
CA LYS A 450 4.82 44.71 26.54
C LYS A 450 4.99 45.38 27.89
N THR A 451 6.19 45.33 28.48
CA THR A 451 6.48 45.93 29.79
C THR A 451 6.56 47.47 29.72
N GLU A 452 7.04 48.06 28.61
CA GLU A 452 7.10 49.52 28.46
C GLU A 452 5.74 50.18 28.16
N ASN A 453 4.80 49.48 27.51
CA ASN A 453 3.48 50.04 27.24
C ASN A 453 2.53 49.96 28.44
N THR A 454 2.67 48.95 29.31
CA THR A 454 1.86 48.84 30.53
C THR A 454 2.18 49.84 31.63
N SER A 455 3.36 50.50 31.61
CA SER A 455 3.66 51.58 32.56
C SER A 455 2.99 52.89 32.16
N LYS A 456 2.97 53.24 30.87
CA LYS A 456 2.29 54.45 30.36
C LYS A 456 0.77 54.39 30.46
N GLU A 457 0.17 53.20 30.36
CA GLU A 457 -1.30 53.06 30.38
C GLU A 457 -1.89 53.13 31.81
N LYS A 458 -1.11 52.75 32.83
CA LYS A 458 -1.53 52.85 34.24
C LYS A 458 -1.55 54.28 34.78
N ASP A 459 -0.65 55.14 34.30
CA ASP A 459 -0.65 56.57 34.70
C ASP A 459 -1.82 57.35 34.09
N LEU A 460 -2.36 56.90 32.94
CA LEU A 460 -3.52 57.52 32.28
C LEU A 460 -4.86 57.04 32.87
N GLN A 461 -4.97 55.80 33.33
CA GLN A 461 -6.22 55.27 33.90
C GLN A 461 -6.48 55.74 35.35
N ALA A 462 -5.44 56.01 36.15
CA ALA A 462 -5.60 56.49 37.52
C ALA A 462 -6.27 57.87 37.61
N ASN A 463 -6.17 58.71 36.58
CA ASN A 463 -6.80 60.02 36.54
C ASN A 463 -8.26 60.01 36.06
N SER A 464 -8.79 58.86 35.62
CA SER A 464 -10.13 58.77 34.99
C SER A 464 -11.20 58.08 35.85
N PHE A 465 -10.84 57.47 36.98
CA PHE A 465 -11.71 56.60 37.78
C PHE A 465 -12.31 57.25 39.04
N SER A 466 -12.36 58.58 39.13
CA SER A 466 -13.01 59.30 40.25
C SER A 466 -14.45 59.76 39.96
N SER A 467 -15.00 59.48 38.78
CA SER A 467 -16.38 59.85 38.45
C SER A 467 -17.17 58.66 37.90
N SER A 468 -18.37 58.47 38.44
CA SER A 468 -19.47 57.66 37.94
C SER A 468 -19.45 56.14 38.19
N CYS A 469 -20.12 55.72 39.27
CA CYS A 469 -20.96 54.53 39.29
C CYS A 469 -22.07 54.68 40.34
N ASN A 470 -23.32 54.80 39.90
CA ASN A 470 -24.50 54.60 40.72
C ASN A 470 -25.65 54.05 39.84
N LEU A 471 -26.39 53.08 40.40
CA LEU A 471 -27.57 52.35 39.88
C LEU A 471 -27.31 51.37 38.72
N GLY A 472 -27.82 50.14 38.68
CA GLY A 472 -28.79 49.44 39.54
C GLY A 472 -29.71 48.55 38.70
N SER A 473 -29.62 47.23 38.92
CA SER A 473 -30.67 46.17 38.87
C SER A 473 -31.63 45.96 37.67
N TYR A 474 -31.81 44.68 37.31
CA TYR A 474 -33.03 43.88 36.96
C TYR A 474 -32.68 42.86 35.84
N VAL A 475 -32.55 41.55 36.08
CA VAL A 475 -33.60 40.48 36.13
C VAL A 475 -34.47 40.53 34.85
N THR A 476 -34.59 39.53 33.96
CA THR A 476 -34.50 38.05 33.98
C THR A 476 -33.74 37.49 32.78
#